data_AF-A0AAX2L6R6-F1
#
_entry.id   AF-A0AAX2L6R6-F1
#
_cell.length_a   1.000
_cell.length_b   1.000
_cell.length_c   1.000
_cell.angle_alpha   90.00
_cell.angle_beta   90.00
_cell.angle_gamma   90.00
#
_symmetry.space_group_name_H-M   'P 1'
#
loop_
_entity.id
_entity.type
_entity.pdbx_description
1 polymer ?
#
loop_
_entity_poly.entity_id
_entity_poly.type
_entity_poly.pdbx_seq_one_letter_code
_entity_poly.pdbx_strand_id
1 'polypeptide(L)'
;MITGELKNKIDQLWEILWTEGNANPLTNIEQLTYLLFMKDLDSVELGRESDAEFLGIPYEGVFPKDKPEYRWSTFKNIGDAQEVYRLMTQEIFRLLKISRGYR
;
A
#
# COMPACT_ATOMS: atom_id res chain seq x y z
N MET A 1 -23.03 4.75 8.93
CA MET A 1 -22.95 4.53 10.38
C MET A 1 -21.80 3.57 10.64
N ILE A 2 -20.87 3.90 11.53
CA ILE A 2 -19.77 2.99 11.91
C ILE A 2 -20.38 1.87 12.78
N THR A 3 -20.15 0.61 12.43
CA THR A 3 -20.62 -0.53 13.22
C THR A 3 -19.77 -0.69 14.48
N GLY A 4 -20.30 -1.34 15.52
CA GLY A 4 -19.53 -1.64 16.73
C GLY A 4 -18.26 -2.46 16.43
N GLU A 5 -18.33 -3.39 15.47
CA GLU A 5 -17.17 -4.18 15.04
C GLU A 5 -16.08 -3.32 14.38
N LEU A 6 -16.47 -2.37 13.51
CA LEU A 6 -15.52 -1.48 12.85
C LEU A 6 -14.86 -0.56 13.87
N LYS A 7 -15.63 -0.04 14.84
CA LYS A 7 -15.08 0.77 15.93
C LYS A 7 -14.03 -0.02 16.74
N ASN A 8 -14.35 -1.25 17.14
CA ASN A 8 -13.43 -2.09 17.90
C ASN A 8 -12.11 -2.36 17.14
N LYS A 9 -12.16 -2.55 15.82
CA LYS A 9 -10.95 -2.71 15.00
C LYS A 9 -10.09 -1.44 14.96
N ILE A 10 -10.72 -0.28 14.91
CA ILE A 10 -10.03 1.02 14.95
C ILE A 10 -9.36 1.20 16.31
N ASP A 11 -10.07 0.91 17.40
CA ASP A 11 -9.54 1.04 18.76
C ASP A 11 -8.32 0.12 18.99
N GLN A 12 -8.38 -1.13 18.51
CA GLN A 12 -7.24 -2.07 18.56
C GLN A 12 -6.03 -1.57 17.77
N LEU A 13 -6.25 -0.97 16.59
CA LEU A 13 -5.15 -0.39 15.82
C LEU A 13 -4.49 0.76 16.59
N TRP A 14 -5.27 1.62 17.25
CA TRP A 14 -4.73 2.69 18.08
C TRP A 14 -3.90 2.17 19.26
N GLU A 15 -4.33 1.09 19.92
CA GLU A 15 -3.57 0.47 21.01
C GLU A 15 -2.21 -0.07 20.54
N ILE A 16 -2.17 -0.73 19.37
CA ILE A 16 -0.92 -1.24 18.77
C ILE A 16 0.04 -0.08 18.50
N LEU A 17 -0.45 0.97 17.86
CA LEU A 17 0.34 2.15 17.48
C LEU A 17 0.90 2.92 18.69
N TRP A 18 0.22 2.86 19.84
CA TRP A 18 0.65 3.51 21.08
C TRP A 18 1.65 2.67 21.89
N THR A 19 1.53 1.34 21.83
CA THR A 19 2.32 0.41 22.67
C THR A 19 3.75 0.23 22.17
N GLU A 20 4.04 0.50 20.89
CA GLU A 20 5.40 0.41 20.30
C GLU A 20 6.36 1.53 20.73
N GLY A 21 5.97 2.41 21.66
CA GLY A 21 6.89 3.17 22.51
C GLY A 21 7.70 4.29 21.85
N ASN A 22 7.60 4.52 20.54
CA ASN A 22 8.41 5.56 19.89
C ASN A 22 7.89 6.12 18.55
N ALA A 23 6.58 6.14 18.30
CA ALA A 23 6.07 6.70 17.07
C ALA A 23 5.16 7.91 17.32
N ASN A 24 5.61 9.06 16.85
CA ASN A 24 4.80 10.28 16.77
C ASN A 24 3.45 9.95 16.09
N PRO A 25 2.29 10.29 16.70
CA PRO A 25 0.98 10.01 16.11
C PRO A 25 0.84 10.45 14.65
N LEU A 26 1.51 11.53 14.26
CA LEU A 26 1.54 12.00 12.87
C LEU A 26 2.21 10.98 11.93
N THR A 27 3.33 10.40 12.35
CA THR A 27 4.07 9.38 11.60
C THR A 27 3.24 8.11 11.45
N ASN A 28 2.51 7.71 12.50
CA ASN A 28 1.61 6.56 12.44
C ASN A 28 0.46 6.76 11.44
N ILE A 29 -0.16 7.95 11.46
CA ILE A 29 -1.20 8.31 10.49
C ILE A 29 -0.64 8.27 9.06
N GLU A 30 0.57 8.80 8.86
CA GLU A 30 1.25 8.81 7.56
C GLU A 30 1.51 7.38 7.07
N GLN A 31 2.08 6.50 7.90
CA GLN A 31 2.33 5.10 7.56
C GLN A 31 1.05 4.35 7.20
N LEU A 32 -0.02 4.51 8.00
CA LEU A 32 -1.33 3.93 7.68
C LEU A 32 -1.88 4.44 6.36
N THR A 33 -1.78 5.74 6.12
CA THR A 33 -2.24 6.37 4.88
C THR A 33 -1.50 5.79 3.67
N TYR A 34 -0.21 5.54 3.79
CA TYR A 34 0.58 4.89 2.73
C TYR A 34 0.16 3.45 2.47
N LEU A 35 -0.09 2.66 3.50
CA LEU A 35 -0.58 1.29 3.33
C LEU A 35 -1.96 1.25 2.65
N LEU A 36 -2.87 2.13 3.06
CA LEU A 36 -4.18 2.28 2.43
C LEU A 36 -4.07 2.70 0.97
N PHE A 37 -3.23 3.69 0.68
CA PHE A 37 -2.97 4.15 -0.69
C PHE A 37 -2.45 3.01 -1.57
N MET A 38 -1.51 2.20 -1.08
CA MET A 38 -0.98 1.07 -1.84
C MET A 38 -2.02 -0.02 -2.09
N LYS A 39 -2.86 -0.30 -1.11
CA LYS A 39 -3.96 -1.26 -1.26
C LYS A 39 -4.95 -0.81 -2.35
N ASP A 40 -5.33 0.46 -2.34
CA ASP A 40 -6.25 1.01 -3.32
C ASP A 40 -5.62 1.05 -4.72
N LEU A 41 -4.34 1.44 -4.80
CA LEU A 41 -3.59 1.45 -6.06
C LEU A 41 -3.49 0.04 -6.68
N ASP A 42 -3.18 -0.98 -5.88
CA ASP A 42 -3.14 -2.37 -6.34
C ASP A 42 -4.51 -2.86 -6.80
N SER A 43 -5.58 -2.46 -6.10
CA SER A 43 -6.96 -2.80 -6.48
C SER A 43 -7.36 -2.19 -7.83
N VAL A 44 -6.97 -0.93 -8.08
CA VAL A 44 -7.20 -0.26 -9.38
C VAL A 44 -6.40 -0.92 -10.49
N GLU A 45 -5.15 -1.29 -10.22
CA GLU A 45 -4.29 -1.99 -11.18
C GLU A 45 -4.90 -3.34 -11.59
N LEU A 46 -5.34 -4.14 -10.62
CA LEU A 46 -6.01 -5.43 -10.88
C LEU A 46 -7.27 -5.26 -11.73
N GLY A 47 -8.07 -4.22 -11.47
CA GLY A 47 -9.24 -3.92 -12.28
C GLY A 47 -8.88 -3.64 -13.73
N ARG A 48 -7.85 -2.82 -13.96
CA ARG A 48 -7.38 -2.48 -15.32
C ARG A 48 -6.73 -3.65 -16.04
N GLU A 49 -5.98 -4.49 -15.33
CA GLU A 49 -5.44 -5.75 -15.85
C GLU A 49 -6.56 -6.68 -16.32
N SER A 50 -7.60 -6.84 -15.50
CA SER A 50 -8.78 -7.65 -15.83
C SER A 50 -9.55 -7.09 -17.04
N ASP A 51 -9.74 -5.78 -17.12
CA ASP A 51 -10.43 -5.13 -18.24
C ASP A 51 -9.65 -5.30 -19.54
N ALA A 52 -8.32 -5.13 -19.49
CA ALA A 52 -7.46 -5.28 -20.66
C ALA A 52 -7.40 -6.73 -21.15
N GLU A 53 -7.36 -7.70 -20.23
CA GLU A 53 -7.46 -9.12 -20.55
C GLU A 53 -8.80 -9.44 -21.23
N PHE A 54 -9.91 -8.93 -20.69
CA PHE A 54 -11.24 -9.10 -21.26
C PHE A 54 -11.37 -8.50 -22.68
N LEU A 55 -10.78 -7.33 -22.90
CA LEU A 55 -10.82 -6.63 -24.19
C LEU A 55 -9.75 -7.13 -25.19
N GLY A 56 -8.78 -7.93 -24.75
CA GLY A 56 -7.67 -8.41 -25.57
C GLY A 56 -6.70 -7.30 -25.98
N ILE A 57 -6.59 -6.22 -25.19
CA ILE A 57 -5.70 -5.09 -25.47
C ILE A 57 -4.46 -5.13 -24.57
N PRO A 58 -3.30 -4.62 -25.04
CA PRO A 58 -2.14 -4.49 -24.17
C PRO A 58 -2.40 -3.45 -23.07
N TYR A 59 -1.99 -3.77 -21.85
CA TYR A 59 -1.99 -2.86 -20.71
C TYR A 59 -0.57 -2.67 -20.19
N GLU A 60 -0.19 -1.40 -20.03
CA GLU A 60 1.03 -0.98 -19.35
C GLU A 60 0.63 -0.33 -18.03
N GLY A 61 0.94 -1.03 -16.94
CA GLY A 61 0.55 -0.66 -15.60
C GLY A 61 1.52 0.31 -14.92
N VAL A 62 1.16 0.70 -13.69
CA VAL A 62 2.04 1.49 -12.81
C VAL A 62 3.17 0.63 -12.28
N PHE A 63 2.93 -0.66 -12.07
CA PHE A 63 3.90 -1.59 -11.51
C PHE A 63 4.68 -2.33 -12.61
N PRO A 64 6.03 -2.37 -12.54
CA PRO A 64 6.83 -3.18 -13.45
C PRO A 64 6.50 -4.67 -13.30
N LYS A 65 6.42 -5.39 -14.44
CA LYS A 65 6.09 -6.82 -14.45
C LYS A 65 7.15 -7.71 -13.79
N ASP A 66 8.39 -7.24 -13.74
CA ASP A 66 9.52 -7.90 -13.09
C ASP A 66 9.61 -7.62 -11.59
N LYS A 67 8.70 -6.80 -11.04
CA LYS A 67 8.67 -6.36 -9.65
C LYS A 67 7.33 -6.64 -8.95
N PRO A 68 6.90 -7.91 -8.85
CA PRO A 68 5.65 -8.28 -8.18
C PRO A 68 5.66 -7.90 -6.68
N GLU A 69 6.83 -7.79 -6.05
CA GLU A 69 6.99 -7.38 -4.67
C GLU A 69 6.49 -5.95 -4.40
N TYR A 70 6.33 -5.10 -5.43
CA TYR A 70 5.81 -3.73 -5.25
C TYR A 70 4.29 -3.67 -5.04
N ARG A 71 3.58 -4.77 -5.31
CA ARG A 71 2.13 -4.86 -5.18
C ARG A 71 1.76 -5.09 -3.72
N TRP A 72 0.73 -4.40 -3.23
CA TRP A 72 0.19 -4.58 -1.87
C TRP A 72 -0.13 -6.04 -1.57
N SER A 73 -0.77 -6.73 -2.53
CA SER A 73 -1.11 -8.15 -2.47
C SER A 73 0.09 -9.06 -2.19
N THR A 74 1.30 -8.64 -2.56
CA THR A 74 2.56 -9.36 -2.34
C THR A 74 3.21 -8.96 -1.02
N PHE A 75 3.58 -7.68 -0.85
CA PHE A 75 4.42 -7.28 0.28
C PHE A 75 3.69 -7.33 1.63
N LYS A 76 2.35 -7.32 1.66
CA LYS A 76 1.59 -7.51 2.91
C LYS A 76 1.89 -8.84 3.63
N ASN A 77 2.47 -9.81 2.91
CA ASN A 77 2.85 -11.12 3.45
C ASN A 77 4.33 -11.19 3.85
N ILE A 78 5.09 -10.10 3.68
CA ILE A 78 6.46 -10.01 4.19
C ILE A 78 6.38 -9.84 5.70
N GLY A 79 6.88 -10.83 6.44
CA GLY A 79 6.84 -10.83 7.91
C GLY A 79 7.81 -9.85 8.58
N ASP A 80 8.76 -9.29 7.82
CA ASP A 80 9.72 -8.30 8.31
C ASP A 80 9.25 -6.87 8.00
N ALA A 81 8.86 -6.14 9.04
CA ALA A 81 8.41 -4.75 8.94
C ALA A 81 9.51 -3.79 8.44
N GLN A 82 10.79 -4.05 8.75
CA GLN A 82 11.89 -3.21 8.28
C GLN A 82 12.09 -3.36 6.77
N GLU A 83 11.94 -4.57 6.26
CA GLU A 83 12.02 -4.82 4.83
C GLU A 83 10.85 -4.18 4.08
N VAL A 84 9.62 -4.28 4.60
CA VAL A 84 8.46 -3.57 4.02
C VAL A 84 8.69 -2.05 4.03
N TYR A 85 9.21 -1.51 5.13
CA TYR A 85 9.50 -0.08 5.23
C TYR A 85 10.56 0.36 4.20
N ARG A 86 11.65 -0.41 4.06
CA ARG A 86 12.70 -0.16 3.07
C ARG A 86 12.14 -0.19 1.65
N LEU A 87 11.38 -1.22 1.31
CA LEU A 87 10.73 -1.40 0.01
C LEU A 87 9.82 -0.22 -0.34
N MET A 88 8.97 0.19 0.61
CA MET A 88 8.06 1.31 0.46
C MET A 88 8.79 2.64 0.22
N THR A 89 9.74 2.97 1.10
CA THR A 89 10.37 4.29 1.12
C THR A 89 11.44 4.47 0.04
N GLN A 90 12.18 3.42 -0.31
CA GLN A 90 13.33 3.52 -1.22
C GLN A 90 12.99 3.17 -2.66
N GLU A 91 12.05 2.23 -2.87
CA GLU A 91 11.74 1.67 -4.18
C GLU A 91 10.36 2.12 -4.67
N ILE A 92 9.28 1.77 -3.95
CA ILE A 92 7.91 2.01 -4.40
C ILE A 92 7.61 3.51 -4.51
N PHE A 93 7.92 4.32 -3.50
CA PHE A 93 7.69 5.76 -3.59
C PHE A 93 8.53 6.45 -4.65
N ARG A 94 9.75 5.95 -4.89
CA ARG A 94 10.59 6.45 -5.98
C ARG A 94 9.93 6.17 -7.33
N LEU A 95 9.45 4.95 -7.54
CA LEU A 95 8.71 4.56 -8.75
C LEU A 95 7.50 5.48 -8.97
N LEU A 96 6.68 5.69 -7.93
CA LEU A 96 5.47 6.51 -8.02
C LEU A 96 5.76 7.99 -8.29
N LYS A 97 6.88 8.51 -7.80
CA LYS A 97 7.33 9.88 -8.11
C LYS A 97 7.76 10.01 -9.58
N ILE A 98 8.49 9.02 -10.10
CA ILE A 98 8.95 9.00 -11.49
C ILE A 98 7.75 8.84 -12.45
N SER A 99 6.83 7.92 -12.15
CA SER A 99 5.67 7.64 -13.01
C SER A 99 4.67 8.80 -13.09
N ARG A 100 4.58 9.63 -12.03
CA ARG A 100 3.70 10.82 -12.00
C ARG A 100 4.33 12.10 -12.55
N GLY A 101 5.56 12.05 -13.08
CA GLY A 101 6.13 13.16 -13.84
C GLY A 101 6.40 14.45 -13.04
N TYR A 102 6.69 14.36 -11.74
CA TYR A 102 7.25 15.51 -11.02
C TYR A 102 8.74 15.66 -11.36
N ARG A 103 9.02 16.51 -12.36
CA ARG A 103 10.23 17.33 -12.38
C ARG A 103 10.02 18.58 -11.54
#